data_AF-A0A7W1LZR8-F1
#
_entry.id   AF-A0A7W1LZR8-F1
#
_cell.length_a   1.000
_cell.length_b   1.000
_cell.length_c   1.000
_cell.angle_alpha   90.00
_cell.angle_beta   90.00
_cell.angle_gamma   90.00
#
_symmetry.space_group_name_H-M   'P 1'
#
loop_
_entity.id
_entity.type
_entity.pdbx_description
1 polymer ?
#
loop_
_entity_poly.entity_id
_entity_poly.type
_entity_poly.pdbx_seq_one_letter_code
_entity_poly.pdbx_strand_id
1 'polypeptide(L)'
;MTSVAQNSSACKSEEIAAYLDGELEAAAHTQFEQHIRLCLPCAEQLREQKRLLCALDFALAGESVLPMLPSNFARVVAAHAQSDMRGMRAHSEHKRALWLCAMLAAASALLIGAAALSESVVTPLRAITKPAAMILGFFWHTIYNASAGIVVISRVSGHLLFESRPLGVAGALLLVAALALLPLLIVSYHRARIT
;
A
#
# COMPACT_ATOMS: atom_id res chain seq x y z
N MET A 1 -25.14 4.39 58.48
CA MET A 1 -24.54 3.27 57.74
C MET A 1 -25.51 2.86 56.64
N THR A 2 -25.47 3.57 55.51
CA THR A 2 -26.42 3.39 54.41
C THR A 2 -25.74 2.65 53.27
N SER A 3 -26.45 1.63 52.79
CA SER A 3 -26.07 0.66 51.77
C SER A 3 -25.59 1.33 50.48
N VAL A 4 -24.34 1.08 50.11
CA VAL A 4 -23.86 1.25 48.73
C VAL A 4 -24.54 0.16 47.90
N ALA A 5 -25.62 0.54 47.21
CA ALA A 5 -26.26 -0.31 46.21
C ALA A 5 -25.25 -0.59 45.09
N GLN A 6 -24.67 -1.79 45.12
CA GLN A 6 -23.89 -2.35 44.03
C GLN A 6 -24.81 -2.59 42.84
N ASN A 7 -24.92 -1.62 41.93
CA ASN A 7 -25.47 -1.84 40.59
C ASN A 7 -24.36 -2.46 39.70
N SER A 8 -24.02 -3.72 39.99
CA SER A 8 -23.00 -4.49 39.27
C SER A 8 -23.40 -4.87 37.84
N SER A 9 -24.67 -4.71 37.47
CA SER A 9 -25.18 -5.02 36.12
C SER A 9 -24.92 -3.93 35.07
N ALA A 10 -24.52 -2.72 35.48
CA ALA A 10 -24.25 -1.60 34.58
C ALA A 10 -22.75 -1.31 34.36
N CYS A 11 -21.87 -1.99 35.10
CA CYS A 11 -20.43 -1.80 35.01
C CYS A 11 -19.82 -2.85 34.08
N LYS A 12 -19.48 -2.46 32.85
CA LYS A 12 -18.82 -3.34 31.89
C LYS A 12 -17.33 -3.06 31.91
N SER A 13 -16.54 -3.99 32.44
CA SER A 13 -15.08 -3.86 32.49
C SER A 13 -14.44 -3.77 31.10
N GLU A 14 -15.07 -4.37 30.08
CA GLU A 14 -14.63 -4.30 28.68
C GLU A 14 -14.63 -2.87 28.13
N GLU A 15 -15.59 -2.03 28.55
CA GLU A 15 -15.66 -0.63 28.13
C GLU A 15 -14.50 0.20 28.72
N ILE A 16 -13.90 -0.23 29.83
CA ILE A 16 -12.74 0.45 30.43
C ILE A 16 -11.49 0.27 29.56
N ALA A 17 -11.24 -0.95 29.08
CA ALA A 17 -10.13 -1.24 28.18
C ALA A 17 -10.32 -0.54 26.83
N ALA A 18 -11.51 -0.67 26.23
CA ALA A 18 -11.85 0.01 24.98
C ALA A 18 -11.75 1.54 25.09
N TYR A 19 -12.07 2.12 26.25
CA TYR A 19 -11.88 3.55 26.52
C TYR A 19 -10.40 3.95 26.56
N LEU A 20 -9.54 3.13 27.19
CA LEU A 20 -8.10 3.39 27.27
C LEU A 20 -7.41 3.28 25.91
N ASP A 21 -7.82 2.30 25.10
CA ASP A 21 -7.27 2.07 23.76
C ASP A 21 -7.85 3.03 22.70
N GLY A 22 -8.89 3.79 23.06
CA GLY A 22 -9.55 4.75 22.16
C GLY A 22 -10.46 4.09 21.11
N GLU A 23 -10.89 2.86 21.35
CA GLU A 23 -11.71 2.05 20.44
C GLU A 23 -13.23 2.28 20.61
N LEU A 24 -13.64 3.09 21.60
CA LEU A 24 -15.05 3.45 21.77
C LEU A 24 -15.54 4.44 20.71
N GLU A 25 -16.68 4.14 20.10
CA GLU A 25 -17.41 5.07 19.25
C GLU A 25 -17.80 6.34 20.03
N ALA A 26 -17.94 7.48 19.36
CA ALA A 26 -18.16 8.79 20.00
C ALA A 26 -19.37 8.83 20.97
N ALA A 27 -20.45 8.13 20.63
CA ALA A 27 -21.63 8.02 21.49
C ALA A 27 -21.34 7.19 22.75
N ALA A 28 -20.62 6.07 22.62
CA ALA A 28 -20.24 5.23 23.75
C ALA A 28 -19.19 5.91 24.64
N HIS A 29 -18.27 6.67 24.05
CA HIS A 29 -17.25 7.44 24.77
C HIS A 29 -17.88 8.48 25.72
N THR A 30 -18.86 9.25 25.24
CA THR A 30 -19.55 10.26 26.07
C THR A 30 -20.39 9.62 27.18
N GLN A 31 -21.05 8.50 26.90
CA GLN A 31 -21.81 7.74 27.91
C GLN A 31 -20.89 7.17 28.99
N PHE A 32 -19.74 6.62 28.59
CA PHE A 32 -18.74 6.09 29.52
C PHE A 32 -18.15 7.20 30.40
N GLU A 33 -17.85 8.38 29.84
CA GLU A 33 -17.40 9.53 30.63
C GLU A 33 -18.42 9.99 31.68
N GLN A 34 -19.71 9.96 31.34
CA GLN A 34 -20.77 10.25 32.31
C GLN A 34 -20.84 9.16 33.38
N HIS A 35 -20.71 7.89 32.99
CA HIS A 35 -20.72 6.75 33.91
C HIS A 35 -19.60 6.84 34.95
N ILE A 36 -18.35 7.09 34.55
CA ILE A 36 -17.20 7.15 35.49
C ILE A 36 -17.28 8.35 36.45
N ARG A 37 -18.03 9.40 36.12
CA ARG A 37 -18.29 10.52 37.05
C ARG A 37 -19.22 10.14 38.19
N LEU A 38 -20.12 9.18 37.95
CA LEU A 38 -21.13 8.73 38.91
C LEU A 38 -20.75 7.41 39.60
N CYS A 39 -19.91 6.60 38.95
CA CYS A 39 -19.52 5.27 39.38
C CYS A 39 -18.07 5.25 39.91
N LEU A 40 -17.92 5.39 41.23
CA LEU A 40 -16.65 5.27 41.95
C LEU A 40 -15.82 4.01 41.60
N PRO A 41 -16.39 2.79 41.57
CA PRO A 41 -15.58 1.59 41.31
C PRO A 41 -14.99 1.58 39.89
N CYS A 42 -15.76 1.98 38.87
CA CYS A 42 -15.24 2.09 37.49
C CYS A 42 -14.17 3.19 37.39
N ALA A 43 -14.33 4.30 38.11
CA ALA A 43 -13.33 5.36 38.15
C ALA A 43 -12.03 4.94 38.84
N GLU A 44 -12.11 4.05 39.83
CA GLU A 44 -10.95 3.46 40.50
C GLU A 44 -10.23 2.45 39.61
N GLN A 45 -10.96 1.52 38.99
CA GLN A 45 -10.41 0.57 38.02
C GLN A 45 -9.70 1.27 36.85
N LEU A 46 -10.31 2.33 36.31
CA LEU A 46 -9.68 3.15 35.26
C LEU A 46 -8.36 3.79 35.76
N ARG A 47 -8.32 4.27 37.00
CA ARG A 47 -7.09 4.84 37.59
C ARG A 47 -6.01 3.79 37.79
N GLU A 48 -6.36 2.59 38.24
CA GLU A 48 -5.42 1.49 38.40
C GLU A 48 -4.80 1.06 37.06
N GLN A 49 -5.61 0.88 36.02
CA GLN A 49 -5.12 0.54 34.68
C GLN A 49 -4.24 1.65 34.09
N LYS A 50 -4.61 2.92 34.25
CA LYS A 50 -3.75 4.06 33.85
C LYS A 50 -2.42 4.06 34.60
N ARG A 51 -2.43 3.77 35.91
CA ARG A 51 -1.20 3.71 36.71
C ARG A 51 -0.29 2.59 36.23
N LEU A 52 -0.84 1.43 35.87
CA LEU A 52 -0.10 0.33 35.30
C LEU A 52 0.52 0.70 33.94
N LEU A 53 -0.24 1.33 33.04
CA LEU A 53 0.26 1.83 31.76
C LEU A 53 1.40 2.84 31.94
N CYS A 54 1.25 3.78 32.87
CA CYS A 54 2.32 4.74 33.20
C CYS A 54 3.57 4.04 33.78
N ALA A 55 3.40 3.02 34.61
CA ALA A 55 4.52 2.25 35.15
C ALA A 55 5.23 1.42 34.07
N LEU A 56 4.48 0.85 33.13
CA LEU A 56 5.02 0.16 31.96
C LEU A 56 5.79 1.13 31.05
N ASP A 57 5.22 2.29 30.75
CA ASP A 57 5.87 3.32 29.94
C ASP A 57 7.18 3.78 30.57
N PHE A 58 7.19 4.00 31.90
CA PHE A 58 8.41 4.34 32.63
C PHE A 58 9.46 3.22 32.61
N ALA A 59 9.05 1.96 32.82
CA ALA A 59 9.94 0.81 32.79
C ALA A 59 10.56 0.59 31.40
N LEU A 60 9.75 0.73 30.35
CA LEU A 60 10.19 0.61 28.95
C LEU A 60 11.05 1.80 28.52
N ALA A 61 10.79 3.00 29.02
CA ALA A 61 11.62 4.17 28.77
C ALA A 61 13.04 3.99 29.36
N GLY A 62 13.14 3.36 30.54
CA GLY A 62 14.41 3.13 31.25
C GLY A 62 15.26 1.99 30.70
N GLU A 63 14.65 0.92 30.16
CA GLU A 63 15.35 -0.22 29.53
C GLU A 63 15.98 0.15 28.18
N SER A 64 15.59 1.30 27.65
CA SER A 64 15.96 1.72 26.32
C SER A 64 17.31 2.44 26.35
N VAL A 65 18.37 1.68 26.06
CA VAL A 65 19.45 2.17 25.21
C VAL A 65 18.82 2.50 23.85
N LEU A 66 17.97 3.53 23.78
CA LEU A 66 17.48 4.08 22.53
C LEU A 66 18.73 4.64 21.84
N PRO A 67 19.18 4.05 20.71
CA PRO A 67 20.19 4.71 19.91
C PRO A 67 19.59 6.06 19.55
N MET A 68 20.21 7.13 20.07
CA MET A 68 19.88 8.54 19.89
C MET A 68 18.92 8.74 18.71
N LEU A 69 17.63 8.88 19.01
CA LEU A 69 16.59 8.92 18.00
C LEU A 69 16.97 10.02 16.99
N PRO A 70 17.14 9.69 15.69
CA PRO A 70 17.62 10.66 14.72
C PRO A 70 16.75 11.91 14.76
N SER A 71 17.34 13.10 14.75
CA SER A 71 16.60 14.38 14.85
C SER A 71 15.56 14.57 13.72
N ASN A 72 15.71 13.81 12.63
CA ASN A 72 14.78 13.75 11.51
C ASN A 72 13.72 12.65 11.63
N PHE A 73 13.71 11.78 12.65
CA PHE A 73 12.76 10.68 12.78
C PHE A 73 11.31 11.18 12.78
N ALA A 74 10.98 12.16 13.63
CA ALA A 74 9.64 12.75 13.66
C ALA A 74 9.24 13.36 12.30
N ARG A 75 10.19 14.01 11.60
CA ARG A 75 9.95 14.57 10.27
C ARG A 75 9.72 13.48 9.22
N VAL A 76 10.53 12.43 9.25
CA VAL A 76 10.45 11.30 8.30
C VAL A 76 9.16 10.52 8.52
N VAL A 77 8.81 10.21 9.77
CA VAL A 77 7.56 9.52 10.11
C VAL A 77 6.35 10.38 9.78
N ALA A 78 6.36 11.67 10.10
CA ALA A 78 5.28 12.57 9.72
C ALA A 78 5.11 12.68 8.20
N ALA A 79 6.22 12.81 7.46
CA ALA A 79 6.20 12.82 6.00
C ALA A 79 5.69 11.49 5.43
N HIS A 80 6.10 10.35 6.00
CA HIS A 80 5.61 9.04 5.58
C HIS A 80 4.13 8.86 5.91
N ALA A 81 3.67 9.22 7.11
CA ALA A 81 2.26 9.13 7.47
C ALA A 81 1.37 10.04 6.61
N GLN A 82 1.87 11.22 6.20
CA GLN A 82 1.15 12.13 5.31
C GLN A 82 1.14 11.68 3.85
N SER A 83 2.23 11.06 3.37
CA SER A 83 2.38 10.70 1.96
C SER A 83 1.96 9.26 1.66
N ASP A 84 2.09 8.36 2.63
CA ASP A 84 1.81 6.94 2.47
C ASP A 84 0.37 6.63 2.85
N MET A 85 -0.52 6.94 1.90
CA MET A 85 -1.92 6.51 1.94
C MET A 85 -2.12 5.11 1.32
N ARG A 86 -1.04 4.32 1.09
CA ARG A 86 -1.13 3.07 0.30
C ARG A 86 -1.99 1.97 0.93
N GLY A 87 -2.39 2.09 2.18
CA GLY A 87 -3.32 1.14 2.84
C GLY A 87 -4.78 1.59 2.89
N MET A 88 -5.06 2.88 2.74
CA MET A 88 -6.40 3.44 2.98
C MET A 88 -7.28 3.48 1.73
N ARG A 89 -6.67 3.36 0.54
CA ARG A 89 -7.34 3.62 -0.73
C ARG A 89 -7.77 2.33 -1.40
N ALA A 90 -9.06 2.02 -1.31
CA ALA A 90 -9.63 0.83 -1.95
C ALA A 90 -9.29 0.79 -3.45
N HIS A 91 -9.07 -0.41 -4.00
CA HIS A 91 -8.70 -0.58 -5.41
C HIS A 91 -9.74 0.02 -6.39
N SER A 92 -10.98 0.18 -5.94
CA SER A 92 -12.06 0.87 -6.67
C SER A 92 -11.82 2.38 -6.84
N GLU A 93 -11.13 3.03 -5.90
CA GLU A 93 -10.84 4.46 -5.96
C GLU A 93 -9.74 4.78 -6.98
N HIS A 94 -8.74 3.92 -7.10
CA HIS A 94 -7.70 4.05 -8.13
C HIS A 94 -8.30 3.99 -9.54
N LYS A 95 -9.29 3.11 -9.78
CA LYS A 95 -9.99 3.04 -11.07
C LYS A 95 -10.79 4.32 -11.35
N ARG A 96 -11.47 4.88 -10.34
CA ARG A 96 -12.21 6.14 -10.47
C ARG A 96 -11.30 7.33 -10.75
N ALA A 97 -10.18 7.44 -10.04
CA ALA A 97 -9.19 8.48 -10.27
C ALA A 97 -8.59 8.39 -11.69
N LEU A 98 -8.24 7.19 -12.14
CA LEU A 98 -7.70 6.97 -13.48
C LEU A 98 -8.72 7.31 -14.57
N TRP A 99 -9.99 6.99 -14.35
CA TRP A 99 -11.07 7.35 -15.28
C TRP A 99 -11.30 8.86 -15.36
N LEU A 100 -11.25 9.58 -14.23
CA LEU A 100 -11.32 11.04 -14.21
C LEU A 100 -10.11 11.67 -14.93
N CYS A 101 -8.90 11.17 -14.69
CA CYS A 101 -7.71 11.63 -15.41
C CYS A 101 -7.83 11.38 -16.92
N ALA A 102 -8.35 10.23 -17.34
CA ALA A 102 -8.58 9.93 -18.75
C ALA A 102 -9.62 10.87 -19.37
N MET A 103 -10.71 11.17 -18.67
CA MET A 103 -11.72 12.14 -19.12
C MET A 103 -11.14 13.55 -19.26
N LEU A 104 -10.34 14.00 -18.29
CA LEU A 104 -9.67 15.30 -18.37
C LEU A 104 -8.68 15.35 -19.55
N ALA A 105 -7.91 14.28 -19.78
CA ALA A 105 -6.99 14.19 -20.89
C ALA A 105 -7.73 14.19 -22.25
N ALA A 106 -8.87 13.50 -22.34
CA ALA A 106 -9.71 13.52 -23.54
C ALA A 106 -10.32 14.91 -23.77
N ALA A 107 -10.80 15.57 -22.72
CA ALA A 107 -11.36 16.92 -22.81
C ALA A 107 -10.31 17.95 -23.21
N SER A 108 -9.10 17.89 -22.66
CA SER A 108 -8.00 18.77 -23.06
C SER A 108 -7.56 18.52 -24.49
N ALA A 109 -7.46 17.25 -24.91
CA ALA A 109 -7.17 16.90 -26.30
C ALA A 109 -8.25 17.38 -27.27
N LEU A 110 -9.53 17.31 -26.86
CA LEU A 110 -10.66 17.81 -27.66
C LEU A 110 -10.64 19.33 -27.79
N LEU A 111 -10.35 20.05 -26.70
CA LEU A 111 -10.23 21.52 -26.71
C LEU A 111 -9.08 22.00 -27.59
N ILE A 112 -7.91 21.34 -27.50
CA ILE A 112 -6.75 21.63 -28.34
C ILE A 112 -7.05 21.26 -29.80
N GLY A 113 -7.70 20.11 -30.04
CA GLY A 113 -8.08 19.64 -31.38
C GLY A 113 -9.11 20.54 -32.06
N ALA A 114 -10.11 21.02 -31.32
CA ALA A 114 -11.13 21.95 -31.81
C ALA A 114 -10.52 23.32 -32.16
N ALA A 115 -9.56 23.81 -31.38
CA ALA A 115 -8.83 25.04 -31.66
C ALA A 115 -7.84 24.91 -32.84
N ALA A 116 -7.34 23.70 -33.12
CA ALA A 116 -6.42 23.43 -34.23
C ALA A 116 -7.12 23.29 -35.60
N LEU A 117 -8.45 23.12 -35.62
CA LEU A 117 -9.25 23.00 -36.84
C LEU A 117 -9.60 24.37 -37.47
N SER A 118 -9.57 25.45 -36.69
CA SER A 118 -9.78 26.82 -37.16
C SER A 118 -8.44 27.45 -37.56
N GLU A 119 -8.11 27.29 -38.84
CA GLU A 119 -7.06 27.99 -39.57
C GLU A 119 -5.59 27.73 -39.17
N SER A 120 -4.91 26.96 -40.02
CA SER A 120 -3.50 27.18 -40.41
C SER A 120 -2.37 26.83 -39.43
N VAL A 121 -2.56 25.90 -38.49
CA VAL A 121 -1.44 25.37 -37.65
C VAL A 121 -1.28 23.84 -37.78
N VAL A 122 -1.55 23.29 -38.97
CA VAL A 122 -1.41 21.84 -39.25
C VAL A 122 0.03 21.42 -39.56
N THR A 123 0.94 22.38 -39.77
CA THR A 123 2.36 22.11 -40.07
C THR A 123 3.17 21.56 -38.90
N PRO A 124 3.06 22.02 -37.63
CA PRO A 124 3.81 21.42 -36.52
C PRO A 124 3.23 20.09 -36.02
N LEU A 125 1.92 19.84 -36.17
CA LEU A 125 1.29 18.60 -35.69
C LEU A 125 1.66 17.37 -36.54
N ARG A 126 1.93 17.57 -37.84
CA ARG A 126 2.42 16.52 -38.74
C ARG A 126 3.89 16.14 -38.49
N ALA A 127 4.63 16.97 -37.74
CA ALA A 127 6.02 16.70 -37.36
C ALA A 127 6.14 15.79 -36.12
N ILE A 128 5.14 15.81 -35.22
CA ILE A 128 5.15 15.04 -33.95
C ILE A 128 4.40 13.69 -34.07
N THR A 129 3.41 13.62 -34.96
CA THR A 129 2.65 12.37 -35.20
C THR A 129 3.50 11.26 -35.84
N LYS A 130 4.47 11.62 -36.68
CA LYS A 130 5.39 10.66 -37.32
C LYS A 130 6.28 9.91 -36.32
N PRO A 131 7.01 10.57 -35.39
CA PRO A 131 7.82 9.86 -34.40
C PRO A 131 6.95 9.07 -33.41
N ALA A 132 5.79 9.59 -33.00
CA ALA A 132 4.88 8.86 -32.11
C ALA A 132 4.34 7.56 -32.75
N ALA A 133 3.95 7.61 -34.02
CA ALA A 133 3.53 6.42 -34.77
C ALA A 133 4.69 5.43 -34.99
N MET A 134 5.92 5.92 -35.16
CA MET A 134 7.11 5.09 -35.31
C MET A 134 7.46 4.36 -34.00
N ILE A 135 7.37 5.06 -32.86
CA ILE A 135 7.57 4.47 -31.52
C ILE A 135 6.48 3.44 -31.24
N LEU A 136 5.21 3.79 -31.48
CA LEU A 136 4.08 2.87 -31.27
C LEU A 136 4.16 1.63 -32.19
N GLY A 137 4.57 1.81 -33.44
CA GLY A 137 4.81 0.71 -34.37
C GLY A 137 5.96 -0.20 -33.91
N PHE A 138 7.02 0.36 -33.34
CA PHE A 138 8.12 -0.41 -32.77
C PHE A 138 7.68 -1.23 -31.56
N PHE A 139 6.89 -0.64 -30.66
CA PHE A 139 6.28 -1.37 -29.54
C PHE A 139 5.32 -2.47 -30.01
N TRP A 140 4.49 -2.18 -31.01
CA TRP A 140 3.56 -3.18 -31.54
C TRP A 140 4.31 -4.37 -32.16
N HIS A 141 5.37 -4.10 -32.93
CA HIS A 141 6.12 -5.16 -33.60
C HIS A 141 6.98 -5.97 -32.62
N THR A 142 7.52 -5.34 -31.57
CA THR A 142 8.26 -6.04 -30.51
C THR A 142 7.34 -6.90 -29.64
N ILE A 143 6.14 -6.43 -29.31
CA ILE A 143 5.13 -7.24 -28.60
C ILE A 143 4.66 -8.41 -29.49
N TYR A 144 4.41 -8.17 -30.77
CA TYR A 144 4.00 -9.23 -31.71
C TYR A 144 5.09 -10.30 -31.87
N ASN A 145 6.35 -9.90 -32.01
CA ASN A 145 7.47 -10.84 -32.11
C ASN A 145 7.76 -11.58 -30.79
N ALA A 146 7.62 -10.90 -29.64
CA ALA A 146 7.79 -11.53 -28.33
C ALA A 146 6.69 -12.55 -28.04
N SER A 147 5.44 -12.25 -28.38
CA SER A 147 4.31 -13.17 -28.22
C SER A 147 4.40 -14.39 -29.15
N ALA A 148 4.87 -14.22 -30.40
CA ALA A 148 5.15 -15.35 -31.29
C ALA A 148 6.24 -16.27 -30.71
N GLY A 149 7.30 -15.70 -30.12
CA GLY A 149 8.34 -16.45 -29.41
C GLY A 149 7.80 -17.23 -28.21
N ILE A 150 6.93 -16.61 -27.40
CA ILE A 150 6.28 -17.25 -26.24
C ILE A 150 5.42 -18.45 -26.68
N VAL A 151 4.70 -18.34 -27.80
CA VAL A 151 3.87 -19.44 -28.32
C VAL A 151 4.72 -20.61 -28.82
N VAL A 152 5.85 -20.33 -29.48
CA VAL A 152 6.77 -21.39 -29.92
C VAL A 152 7.43 -22.08 -28.73
N ILE A 153 7.90 -21.31 -27.74
CA ILE A 153 8.53 -21.84 -26.52
C ILE A 153 7.52 -22.61 -25.67
N SER A 154 6.28 -22.15 -25.55
CA SER A 154 5.22 -22.85 -24.83
C SER A 154 4.82 -24.16 -25.53
N ARG A 155 4.78 -24.17 -26.86
CA ARG A 155 4.48 -25.36 -27.66
C ARG A 155 5.60 -26.40 -27.59
N VAL A 156 6.87 -25.98 -27.67
CA VAL A 156 8.04 -26.86 -27.56
C VAL A 156 8.19 -27.40 -26.13
N SER A 157 7.98 -26.55 -25.11
CA SER A 157 8.00 -26.99 -23.71
C SER A 157 6.83 -27.93 -23.38
N GLY A 158 5.65 -27.69 -23.97
CA GLY A 158 4.49 -28.57 -23.83
C GLY A 158 4.73 -29.97 -24.42
N HIS A 159 5.44 -30.06 -25.55
CA HIS A 159 5.79 -31.34 -26.18
C HIS A 159 6.87 -32.11 -25.39
N LEU A 160 7.89 -31.40 -24.88
CA LEU A 160 8.96 -31.98 -24.04
C LEU A 160 8.43 -32.50 -22.69
N LEU A 161 7.40 -31.86 -22.13
CA LEU A 161 6.78 -32.28 -20.87
C LEU A 161 5.86 -33.50 -21.02
N PHE A 162 5.24 -33.71 -22.19
CA PHE A 162 4.28 -34.80 -22.39
C PHE A 162 4.92 -36.13 -22.83
N GLU A 163 6.08 -36.11 -23.50
CA GLU A 163 6.63 -37.33 -24.12
C GLU A 163 7.79 -37.98 -23.35
N SER A 164 8.50 -37.24 -22.48
CA SER A 164 9.57 -37.82 -21.65
C SER A 164 9.64 -37.22 -20.24
N ARG A 165 9.00 -37.93 -19.30
CA ARG A 165 8.84 -37.55 -17.88
C ARG A 165 10.09 -37.04 -17.14
N PRO A 166 11.32 -37.58 -17.32
CA PRO A 166 12.47 -37.05 -16.59
C PRO A 166 13.13 -35.83 -17.28
N LEU A 167 13.11 -35.75 -18.61
CA LEU A 167 13.80 -34.70 -19.36
C LEU A 167 13.02 -33.37 -19.32
N GLY A 168 11.70 -33.44 -19.36
CA GLY A 168 10.83 -32.27 -19.20
C GLY A 168 10.95 -31.61 -17.81
N VAL A 169 11.08 -32.42 -16.75
CA VAL A 169 11.28 -31.92 -15.38
C VAL A 169 12.66 -31.26 -15.23
N ALA A 170 13.70 -31.84 -15.82
CA ALA A 170 15.04 -31.25 -15.83
C ALA A 170 15.06 -29.90 -16.58
N GLY A 171 14.38 -29.80 -17.72
CA GLY A 171 14.25 -28.55 -18.47
C GLY A 171 13.49 -27.46 -17.71
N ALA A 172 12.38 -27.82 -17.05
CA ALA A 172 11.61 -26.89 -16.22
C ALA A 172 12.42 -26.41 -15.00
N LEU A 173 13.14 -27.30 -14.32
CA LEU A 173 14.02 -26.95 -13.21
C LEU A 173 15.14 -26.01 -13.65
N LEU A 174 15.73 -26.25 -14.83
CA LEU A 174 16.80 -25.39 -15.37
C LEU A 174 16.27 -24.00 -15.74
N LEU A 175 15.04 -23.93 -16.29
CA LEU A 175 14.37 -22.66 -16.57
C LEU A 175 14.05 -21.88 -15.29
N VAL A 176 13.51 -22.56 -14.27
CA VAL A 176 13.23 -21.95 -12.95
C VAL A 176 14.53 -21.48 -12.30
N ALA A 177 15.60 -22.27 -12.37
CA ALA A 177 16.91 -21.89 -11.86
C ALA A 177 17.48 -20.67 -12.59
N ALA A 178 17.36 -20.60 -13.93
CA ALA A 178 17.77 -19.44 -14.71
C ALA A 178 16.97 -18.17 -14.34
N LEU A 179 15.66 -18.30 -14.17
CA LEU A 179 14.79 -17.20 -13.72
C LEU A 179 15.10 -16.75 -12.29
N ALA A 180 15.49 -17.66 -11.40
CA ALA A 180 15.89 -17.34 -10.03
C ALA A 180 17.28 -16.69 -9.94
N LEU A 181 18.20 -17.03 -10.85
CA LEU A 181 19.55 -16.45 -10.90
C LEU A 181 19.56 -15.03 -11.48
N LEU A 182 18.60 -14.69 -12.35
CA LEU A 182 18.46 -13.37 -12.95
C LEU A 182 18.33 -12.21 -11.95
N PRO A 183 17.43 -12.25 -10.94
CA PRO A 183 17.35 -11.21 -9.91
C PRO A 183 18.59 -11.17 -9.00
N LEU A 184 19.23 -12.32 -8.75
CA LEU A 184 20.47 -12.37 -7.98
C LEU A 184 21.61 -11.64 -8.71
N LEU A 185 21.71 -11.82 -10.03
CA LEU A 185 22.68 -11.11 -10.87
C LEU A 185 22.39 -9.61 -10.93
N ILE A 186 21.11 -9.21 -10.98
CA ILE A 186 20.72 -7.79 -10.94
C ILE A 186 21.11 -7.16 -9.59
N VAL A 187 20.89 -7.86 -8.48
CA VAL A 187 21.28 -7.40 -7.15
C VAL A 187 22.81 -7.32 -7.00
N SER A 188 23.56 -8.30 -7.50
CA SER A 188 25.03 -8.27 -7.45
C SER A 188 25.60 -7.16 -8.34
N TYR A 189 25.01 -6.94 -9.52
CA TYR A 189 25.44 -5.88 -10.43
C TYR A 189 25.15 -4.48 -9.85
N HIS A 190 24.01 -4.31 -9.19
CA HIS A 190 23.67 -3.06 -8.52
C HIS A 190 24.58 -2.81 -7.31
N ARG A 191 25.00 -3.85 -6.59
CA ARG A 191 25.94 -3.74 -5.47
C ARG A 191 27.37 -3.41 -5.94
N ALA A 192 27.84 -4.01 -7.02
CA ALA A 192 29.18 -3.76 -7.57
C ALA A 192 29.36 -2.36 -8.20
N ARG A 193 28.26 -1.65 -8.50
CA ARG A 193 28.29 -0.29 -9.07
C ARG A 193 28.31 0.83 -8.02
N ILE A 194 28.04 0.50 -6.75
CA ILE A 194 27.97 1.49 -5.64
C ILE A 194 29.28 1.54 -4.83
N THR A 195 30.17 0.55 -5.02
CA THR A 195 31.57 0.57 -4.57
C THR A 195 32.48 1.13 -5.66
#